data_AF-A0A3G8YFB7-F1
#
_entry.id   AF-A0A3G8YFB7-F1
#
_cell.length_a   1.000
_cell.length_b   1.000
_cell.length_c   1.000
_cell.angle_alpha   90.00
_cell.angle_beta   90.00
_cell.angle_gamma   90.00
#
_symmetry.space_group_name_H-M   'P 1'
#
loop_
_entity.id
_entity.type
_entity.pdbx_description
1 polymer ?
#
loop_
_entity_poly.entity_id
_entity_poly.type
_entity_poly.pdbx_seq_one_letter_code
_entity_poly.pdbx_strand_id
1 'polypeptide(L)'
;MLNSHAPSLAQQLNEQLREAAVQRGILPTDAPTPTPEVAFALVRDMPYARASTHEPAGIIGEWRGTCSTKHELLAALLAEHGLESAIIACTQEIKLPDDADPDLRALSGGQSVVDIHNYLVVNTPQGQMKVDATWPLRAAEVGLPVNAAWQWGEDMTLACIPLESWTVPDSETVSGFKDRLLAERYSPEELERRDHFIRKVGELFLR
;
A
#
# COMPACT_ATOMS: atom_id res chain seq x y z
N MET A 1 -29.59 -0.63 -30.44
CA MET A 1 -28.13 -0.57 -30.56
C MET A 1 -27.58 -0.69 -29.16
N LEU A 2 -26.96 -1.82 -28.81
CA LEU A 2 -26.32 -2.00 -27.52
C LEU A 2 -24.98 -1.26 -27.59
N ASN A 3 -24.88 -0.11 -26.92
CA ASN A 3 -23.59 0.54 -26.73
C ASN A 3 -22.75 -0.36 -25.82
N SER A 4 -21.87 -1.17 -26.41
CA SER A 4 -20.78 -1.79 -25.68
C SER A 4 -19.78 -0.69 -25.34
N HIS A 5 -19.98 -0.02 -24.21
CA HIS A 5 -18.97 0.87 -23.66
C HIS A 5 -17.77 0.01 -23.22
N ALA A 6 -16.58 0.36 -23.69
CA ALA A 6 -15.36 -0.28 -23.24
C ALA A 6 -15.27 -0.15 -21.70
N PRO A 7 -14.79 -1.19 -20.98
CA PRO A 7 -14.70 -1.14 -19.54
C PRO A 7 -13.76 -0.01 -19.11
N SER A 8 -14.11 0.69 -18.03
CA SER A 8 -13.24 1.72 -17.43
C SER A 8 -11.93 1.10 -16.94
N LEU A 9 -10.91 1.93 -16.70
CA LEU A 9 -9.63 1.44 -16.14
C LEU A 9 -9.85 0.71 -14.81
N ALA A 10 -10.72 1.23 -13.95
CA ALA A 10 -11.03 0.61 -12.66
C ALA A 10 -11.68 -0.79 -12.83
N GLN A 11 -12.62 -0.93 -13.77
CA GLN A 11 -13.24 -2.22 -14.15
C GLN A 11 -12.20 -3.23 -14.65
N GLN A 12 -11.25 -2.77 -15.47
CA GLN A 12 -10.17 -3.63 -15.95
C GLN A 12 -9.25 -4.08 -14.81
N LEU A 13 -8.95 -3.20 -13.85
CA LEU A 13 -8.10 -3.53 -12.70
C LEU A 13 -8.77 -4.50 -11.73
N ASN A 14 -10.06 -4.36 -11.43
CA ASN A 14 -10.76 -5.33 -10.57
C ASN A 14 -10.86 -6.70 -11.23
N GLU A 15 -11.10 -6.76 -12.55
CA GLU A 15 -11.10 -8.03 -13.27
C GLU A 15 -9.70 -8.68 -13.26
N GLN A 16 -8.64 -7.91 -13.53
CA GLN A 16 -7.26 -8.40 -13.43
C GLN A 16 -6.91 -8.88 -12.02
N LEU A 17 -7.32 -8.15 -10.98
CA LEU A 17 -7.10 -8.54 -9.59
C LEU A 17 -7.78 -9.88 -9.27
N ARG A 18 -9.03 -10.02 -9.70
CA ARG A 18 -9.82 -11.25 -9.55
C ARG A 18 -9.15 -12.42 -10.25
N GLU A 19 -8.79 -12.27 -11.52
CA GLU A 19 -8.11 -13.31 -12.29
C GLU A 19 -6.76 -13.70 -11.67
N ALA A 20 -5.97 -12.71 -11.25
CA ALA A 20 -4.68 -12.94 -10.59
C ALA A 20 -4.83 -13.67 -9.25
N ALA A 21 -5.88 -13.38 -8.49
CA ALA A 21 -6.20 -14.05 -7.23
C ALA A 21 -6.70 -15.49 -7.47
N VAL A 22 -7.50 -15.73 -8.49
CA VAL A 22 -7.96 -17.07 -8.90
C VAL A 22 -6.78 -17.94 -9.36
N GLN A 23 -5.90 -17.40 -10.20
CA GLN A 23 -4.69 -18.10 -10.67
C GLN A 23 -3.78 -18.51 -9.52
N ARG A 24 -3.77 -17.75 -8.42
CA ARG A 24 -3.02 -18.02 -7.19
C ARG A 24 -3.77 -18.91 -6.20
N GLY A 25 -4.99 -19.34 -6.51
CA GLY A 25 -5.82 -20.16 -5.63
C GLY A 25 -6.34 -19.44 -4.39
N ILE A 26 -6.31 -18.10 -4.37
CA ILE A 26 -6.81 -17.27 -3.26
C ILE A 26 -8.33 -17.15 -3.34
N LEU A 27 -8.87 -17.01 -4.56
CA LEU A 27 -10.30 -16.96 -4.84
C LEU A 27 -10.75 -18.19 -5.65
N PRO A 28 -12.01 -18.63 -5.52
CA PRO A 28 -12.58 -19.67 -6.38
C PRO A 28 -12.77 -19.16 -7.81
N THR A 29 -12.78 -20.08 -8.79
CA THR A 29 -12.83 -19.76 -10.23
C THR A 29 -14.06 -18.97 -10.66
N ASP A 30 -15.18 -19.13 -9.95
CA ASP A 30 -16.46 -18.46 -10.17
C ASP A 30 -16.67 -17.24 -9.26
N ALA A 31 -15.62 -16.78 -8.57
CA ALA A 31 -15.69 -15.57 -7.75
C ALA A 31 -16.20 -14.38 -8.59
N PRO A 32 -17.13 -13.57 -8.04
CA PRO A 32 -17.58 -12.34 -8.68
C PRO A 32 -16.48 -11.27 -8.65
N THR A 33 -16.76 -10.12 -9.27
CA THR A 33 -15.95 -8.91 -9.10
C THR A 33 -15.73 -8.61 -7.61
N PRO A 34 -14.49 -8.34 -7.16
CA PRO A 34 -14.19 -8.04 -5.76
C PRO A 34 -15.03 -6.86 -5.23
N THR A 35 -15.63 -7.04 -4.06
CA THR A 35 -16.19 -5.92 -3.28
C THR A 35 -15.05 -5.07 -2.69
N PRO A 36 -15.29 -3.85 -2.19
CA PRO A 36 -14.27 -3.06 -1.50
C PRO A 36 -13.51 -3.83 -0.41
N GLU A 37 -14.21 -4.64 0.38
CA GLU A 37 -13.65 -5.45 1.46
C GLU A 37 -12.73 -6.54 0.92
N VAL A 38 -13.14 -7.21 -0.17
CA VAL A 38 -12.33 -8.25 -0.82
C VAL A 38 -11.11 -7.62 -1.51
N ALA A 39 -11.29 -6.52 -2.24
CA ALA A 39 -10.20 -5.78 -2.87
C ALA A 39 -9.16 -5.33 -1.84
N PHE A 40 -9.61 -4.77 -0.71
CA PHE A 40 -8.74 -4.40 0.41
C PHE A 40 -7.97 -5.62 0.94
N ALA A 41 -8.64 -6.74 1.22
CA ALA A 41 -7.98 -7.93 1.76
C ALA A 41 -6.91 -8.48 0.79
N LEU A 42 -7.22 -8.54 -0.50
CA LEU A 42 -6.27 -8.98 -1.53
C LEU A 42 -5.04 -8.06 -1.63
N VAL A 43 -5.25 -6.75 -1.68
CA VAL A 43 -4.15 -5.76 -1.76
C VAL A 43 -3.31 -5.77 -0.49
N ARG A 44 -3.95 -5.84 0.69
CA ARG A 44 -3.26 -5.95 1.98
C ARG A 44 -2.32 -7.16 1.99
N ASP A 45 -2.83 -8.32 1.58
CA ASP A 45 -2.10 -9.58 1.67
C ASP A 45 -1.09 -9.81 0.54
N MET A 46 -1.00 -8.91 -0.45
CA MET A 46 0.18 -8.85 -1.31
C MET A 46 1.44 -8.64 -0.42
N PRO A 47 2.54 -9.37 -0.63
CA PRO A 47 3.84 -9.06 -0.05
C PRO A 47 4.18 -7.56 -0.05
N TYR A 48 4.63 -7.06 1.11
CA TYR A 48 5.28 -5.76 1.16
C TYR A 48 6.67 -5.89 0.53
N ALA A 49 6.82 -5.46 -0.71
CA ALA A 49 8.09 -5.46 -1.43
C ALA A 49 7.99 -4.56 -2.66
N ARG A 50 9.14 -4.07 -3.16
CA ARG A 50 9.15 -3.31 -4.41
C ARG A 50 8.80 -4.20 -5.59
N ALA A 51 7.82 -3.78 -6.38
CA ALA A 51 7.60 -4.29 -7.73
C ALA A 51 8.59 -3.64 -8.71
N SER A 52 8.67 -4.16 -9.93
CA SER A 52 9.49 -3.56 -11.00
C SER A 52 8.87 -2.30 -11.61
N THR A 53 7.62 -1.99 -11.25
CA THR A 53 6.83 -0.87 -11.78
C THR A 53 5.95 -0.26 -10.69
N HIS A 54 5.49 0.97 -10.93
CA HIS A 54 4.47 1.66 -10.13
C HIS A 54 3.06 1.51 -10.72
N GLU A 55 2.94 0.97 -11.93
CA GLU A 55 1.65 0.83 -12.61
C GLU A 55 0.75 -0.22 -11.92
N PRO A 56 -0.52 0.09 -11.57
CA PRO A 56 -1.41 -0.81 -10.83
C PRO A 56 -1.55 -2.21 -11.44
N ALA A 57 -1.65 -2.32 -12.76
CA ALA A 57 -1.71 -3.61 -13.45
C ALA A 57 -0.45 -4.46 -13.23
N GLY A 58 0.73 -3.83 -13.16
CA GLY A 58 1.99 -4.51 -12.87
C GLY A 58 2.10 -4.94 -11.41
N ILE A 59 1.55 -4.14 -10.47
CA ILE A 59 1.43 -4.52 -9.05
C ILE A 59 0.59 -5.79 -8.89
N ILE A 60 -0.54 -5.88 -9.62
CA ILE A 60 -1.38 -7.09 -9.66
C ILE A 60 -0.60 -8.27 -10.26
N GLY A 61 0.06 -8.05 -11.41
CA GLY A 61 0.80 -9.10 -12.10
C GLY A 61 1.91 -9.71 -11.26
N GLU A 62 2.73 -8.87 -10.62
CA GLU A 62 3.82 -9.30 -9.73
C GLU A 62 3.35 -9.71 -8.33
N TRP A 63 2.13 -9.32 -7.93
CA TRP A 63 1.52 -9.59 -6.62
C TRP A 63 2.38 -9.12 -5.45
N ARG A 64 2.91 -7.92 -5.53
CA ARG A 64 3.70 -7.27 -4.46
C ARG A 64 3.68 -5.77 -4.63
N GLY A 65 3.79 -5.05 -3.53
CA GLY A 65 3.88 -3.59 -3.57
C GLY A 65 4.37 -3.01 -2.25
N THR A 66 4.80 -1.75 -2.29
CA THR A 66 5.10 -0.96 -1.09
C THR A 66 3.86 -0.16 -0.66
N CYS A 67 3.95 0.62 0.43
CA CYS A 67 2.83 1.45 0.88
C CYS A 67 2.29 2.37 -0.23
N SER A 68 3.14 3.04 -1.00
CA SER A 68 2.70 3.88 -2.13
C SER A 68 1.90 3.08 -3.17
N THR A 69 2.50 2.06 -3.77
CA THR A 69 1.89 1.34 -4.90
C THR A 69 0.67 0.52 -4.50
N LYS A 70 0.64 -0.01 -3.27
CA LYS A 70 -0.55 -0.70 -2.74
C LYS A 70 -1.73 0.26 -2.58
N HIS A 71 -1.50 1.46 -2.04
CA HIS A 71 -2.59 2.42 -1.85
C HIS A 71 -3.02 3.09 -3.15
N GLU A 72 -2.11 3.29 -4.11
CA GLU A 72 -2.46 3.68 -5.48
C GLU A 72 -3.37 2.64 -6.15
N LEU A 73 -2.99 1.36 -6.08
CA LEU A 73 -3.81 0.27 -6.58
C LEU A 73 -5.18 0.22 -5.87
N LEU A 74 -5.19 0.29 -4.54
CA LEU A 74 -6.43 0.23 -3.77
C LEU A 74 -7.37 1.41 -4.10
N ALA A 75 -6.86 2.63 -4.20
CA ALA A 75 -7.65 3.79 -4.61
C ALA A 75 -8.32 3.58 -5.98
N ALA A 76 -7.57 3.04 -6.96
CA ALA A 76 -8.10 2.74 -8.28
C ALA A 76 -9.18 1.65 -8.26
N LEU A 77 -9.03 0.62 -7.43
CA LEU A 77 -10.01 -0.46 -7.28
C LEU A 77 -11.30 0.03 -6.60
N LEU A 78 -11.17 0.87 -5.57
CA LEU A 78 -12.30 1.45 -4.83
C LEU A 78 -13.14 2.41 -5.69
N ALA A 79 -12.52 3.10 -6.65
CA ALA A 79 -13.20 4.01 -7.56
C ALA A 79 -14.29 3.34 -8.41
N GLU A 80 -14.16 2.04 -8.75
CA GLU A 80 -15.21 1.30 -9.45
C GLU A 80 -16.51 1.18 -8.63
N HIS A 81 -16.37 1.18 -7.31
CA HIS A 81 -17.50 1.11 -6.37
C HIS A 81 -18.04 2.49 -6.01
N GLY A 82 -17.61 3.56 -6.71
CA GLY A 82 -18.03 4.93 -6.45
C GLY A 82 -17.43 5.52 -5.17
N LEU A 83 -16.37 4.92 -4.63
CA LEU A 83 -15.70 5.40 -3.44
C LEU A 83 -14.54 6.32 -3.85
N GLU A 84 -14.74 7.61 -3.64
CA GLU A 84 -13.67 8.59 -3.79
C GLU A 84 -12.65 8.44 -2.67
N SER A 85 -11.37 8.53 -3.01
CA SER A 85 -10.29 8.44 -2.04
C SER A 85 -9.19 9.43 -2.34
N ALA A 86 -8.57 9.94 -1.28
CA ALA A 86 -7.40 10.79 -1.33
C ALA A 86 -6.20 10.01 -0.79
N ILE A 87 -5.08 10.03 -1.54
CA ILE A 87 -3.82 9.48 -1.04
C ILE A 87 -3.17 10.51 -0.13
N ILE A 88 -2.87 10.11 1.09
CA ILE A 88 -2.13 10.91 2.04
C ILE A 88 -0.69 10.41 2.07
N ALA A 89 0.26 11.33 1.96
CA ALA A 89 1.67 11.09 2.24
C ALA A 89 1.99 11.64 3.62
N CYS A 90 2.81 10.94 4.41
CA CYS A 90 3.28 11.46 5.69
C CYS A 90 4.73 11.08 5.97
N THR A 91 5.44 11.95 6.68
CA THR A 91 6.78 11.64 7.20
C THR A 91 6.68 10.67 8.38
N GLN A 92 7.66 9.77 8.46
CA GLN A 92 7.80 8.84 9.57
C GLN A 92 9.26 8.63 9.96
N GLU A 93 9.45 8.18 11.19
CA GLU A 93 10.68 7.59 11.69
C GLU A 93 10.42 6.13 12.06
N ILE A 94 11.08 5.22 11.35
CA ILE A 94 11.01 3.79 11.62
C ILE A 94 12.03 3.47 12.71
N LYS A 95 11.51 3.14 13.89
CA LYS A 95 12.31 2.63 15.01
C LYS A 95 12.16 1.12 15.07
N LEU A 96 13.28 0.43 14.95
CA LEU A 96 13.31 -1.00 15.15
C LEU A 96 13.11 -1.32 16.64
N PRO A 97 12.37 -2.39 16.98
CA PRO A 97 12.35 -2.89 18.34
C PRO A 97 13.76 -3.40 18.75
N ASP A 98 14.04 -3.41 20.05
CA ASP A 98 15.37 -3.77 20.57
C ASP A 98 15.79 -5.19 20.15
N ASP A 99 14.83 -6.10 20.00
CA ASP A 99 15.00 -7.50 19.60
C ASP A 99 14.90 -7.73 18.09
N ALA A 100 14.85 -6.68 17.26
CA ALA A 100 14.83 -6.79 15.80
C ALA A 100 16.01 -7.62 15.25
N ASP A 101 15.83 -8.14 14.04
CA ASP A 101 16.86 -8.89 13.34
C ASP A 101 18.22 -8.11 13.33
N PRO A 102 19.35 -8.75 13.69
CA PRO A 102 20.65 -8.07 13.74
C PRO A 102 21.05 -7.41 12.42
N ASP A 103 20.71 -8.02 11.28
CA ASP A 103 21.00 -7.45 9.97
C ASP A 103 20.17 -6.18 9.77
N LEU A 104 18.88 -6.19 10.12
CA LEU A 104 18.04 -4.99 10.07
C LEU A 104 18.56 -3.87 10.98
N ARG A 105 19.01 -4.18 12.20
CA ARG A 105 19.62 -3.20 13.11
C ARG A 105 20.92 -2.62 12.55
N ALA A 106 21.74 -3.45 11.91
CA ALA A 106 22.96 -2.98 11.27
C ALA A 106 22.65 -2.00 10.13
N LEU A 107 21.58 -2.23 9.36
CA LEU A 107 21.14 -1.33 8.29
C LEU A 107 20.68 0.03 8.80
N SER A 108 20.07 0.09 9.98
CA SER A 108 19.65 1.37 10.57
C SER A 108 20.85 2.18 11.11
N GLY A 109 22.02 1.55 11.26
CA GLY A 109 23.19 2.16 11.91
C GLY A 109 22.94 2.50 13.38
N GLY A 110 21.99 1.81 14.03
CA GLY A 110 21.54 2.13 15.38
C GLY A 110 20.70 3.41 15.48
N GLN A 111 20.27 4.00 14.36
CA GLN A 111 19.43 5.19 14.29
C GLN A 111 18.03 4.85 13.77
N SER A 112 17.06 5.76 13.93
CA SER A 112 15.77 5.68 13.23
C SER A 112 16.01 5.76 11.71
N VAL A 113 15.22 5.02 10.93
CA VAL A 113 15.21 5.16 9.46
C VAL A 113 14.09 6.10 9.07
N VAL A 114 14.42 7.18 8.35
CA VAL A 114 13.42 8.12 7.83
C VAL A 114 12.72 7.55 6.60
N ASP A 115 11.42 7.82 6.45
CA ASP A 115 10.65 7.45 5.27
C ASP A 115 9.43 8.36 5.08
N ILE A 116 8.84 8.31 3.90
CA ILE A 116 7.49 8.80 3.60
C ILE A 116 6.56 7.58 3.52
N HIS A 117 5.56 7.54 4.38
CA HIS A 117 4.47 6.57 4.31
C HIS A 117 3.32 7.09 3.46
N ASN A 118 2.53 6.16 2.90
CA ASN A 118 1.30 6.51 2.19
C ASN A 118 0.14 5.68 2.73
N TYR A 119 -1.03 6.30 2.87
CA TYR A 119 -2.29 5.67 3.23
C TYR A 119 -3.45 6.39 2.51
N LEU A 120 -4.69 5.89 2.63
CA LEU A 120 -5.86 6.53 2.03
C LEU A 120 -6.75 7.19 3.08
N VAL A 121 -7.40 8.30 2.68
CA VAL A 121 -8.66 8.75 3.29
C VAL A 121 -9.77 8.47 2.27
N VAL A 122 -10.72 7.64 2.63
CA VAL A 122 -11.82 7.19 1.76
C VAL A 122 -13.12 7.86 2.20
N ASN A 123 -13.84 8.44 1.24
CA ASN A 123 -15.19 8.97 1.46
C ASN A 123 -16.20 7.82 1.43
N THR A 124 -16.72 7.44 2.60
CA THR A 124 -17.73 6.38 2.74
C THR A 124 -19.12 6.97 3.01
N PRO A 125 -20.19 6.18 2.87
CA PRO A 125 -21.53 6.61 3.29
C PRO A 125 -21.62 7.02 4.77
N GLN A 126 -20.71 6.54 5.63
CA GLN A 126 -20.66 6.84 7.07
C GLN A 126 -19.75 8.04 7.40
N GLY A 127 -19.11 8.64 6.39
CA GLY A 127 -18.11 9.70 6.55
C GLY A 127 -16.74 9.28 6.05
N GLN A 128 -15.72 10.08 6.36
CA GLN A 128 -14.35 9.78 5.97
C GLN A 128 -13.75 8.73 6.91
N MET A 129 -13.00 7.78 6.34
CA MET A 129 -12.21 6.82 7.11
C MET A 129 -10.78 6.72 6.56
N LYS A 130 -9.81 6.51 7.45
CA LYS A 130 -8.44 6.16 7.08
C LYS A 130 -8.36 4.68 6.75
N VAL A 131 -7.65 4.37 5.68
CA VAL A 131 -7.43 3.00 5.21
C VAL A 131 -5.94 2.78 4.99
N ASP A 132 -5.40 1.73 5.62
CA ASP A 132 -4.00 1.33 5.47
C ASP A 132 -3.87 -0.17 5.17
N ALA A 133 -3.40 -0.50 3.97
CA ALA A 133 -3.21 -1.86 3.44
C ALA A 133 -1.73 -2.27 3.37
N THR A 134 -0.85 -1.61 4.13
CA THR A 134 0.61 -1.81 4.01
C THR A 134 1.03 -3.22 4.40
N TRP A 135 0.65 -3.66 5.61
CA TRP A 135 1.13 -4.90 6.19
C TRP A 135 0.17 -6.07 5.90
N PRO A 136 0.66 -7.17 5.29
CA PRO A 136 -0.13 -8.40 5.14
C PRO A 136 -0.42 -9.02 6.50
N LEU A 137 -1.46 -9.85 6.63
CA LEU A 137 -1.84 -10.45 7.93
C LEU A 137 -0.69 -11.12 8.68
N ARG A 138 0.18 -11.85 7.98
CA ARG A 138 1.34 -12.53 8.58
C ARG A 138 2.34 -11.58 9.26
N ALA A 139 2.30 -10.29 8.94
CA ALA A 139 3.15 -9.29 9.60
C ALA A 139 2.83 -9.17 11.10
N ALA A 140 1.64 -9.60 11.53
CA ALA A 140 1.29 -9.70 12.95
C ALA A 140 2.22 -10.64 13.73
N GLU A 141 2.77 -11.67 13.10
CA GLU A 141 3.69 -12.63 13.73
C GLU A 141 4.98 -11.97 14.23
N VAL A 142 5.33 -10.82 13.66
CA VAL A 142 6.49 -9.99 14.03
C VAL A 142 6.08 -8.67 14.69
N GLY A 143 4.84 -8.58 15.17
CA GLY A 143 4.34 -7.44 15.96
C GLY A 143 4.01 -6.19 15.17
N LEU A 144 3.93 -6.25 13.83
CA LEU A 144 3.52 -5.10 13.02
C LEU A 144 2.00 -4.90 13.06
N PRO A 145 1.50 -3.66 13.02
CA PRO A 145 0.07 -3.38 13.05
C PRO A 145 -0.59 -3.90 11.76
N VAL A 146 -1.57 -4.79 11.88
CA VAL A 146 -2.33 -5.32 10.74
C VAL A 146 -3.80 -4.96 10.85
N ASN A 147 -4.38 -4.54 9.72
CA ASN A 147 -5.82 -4.29 9.61
C ASN A 147 -6.50 -5.55 9.09
N ALA A 148 -7.06 -6.34 10.01
CA ALA A 148 -7.53 -7.70 9.70
C ALA A 148 -8.80 -7.75 8.85
N ALA A 149 -9.65 -6.73 8.93
CA ALA A 149 -10.89 -6.63 8.18
C ALA A 149 -11.19 -5.18 7.82
N TRP A 150 -11.97 -5.00 6.76
CA TRP A 150 -12.58 -3.72 6.44
C TRP A 150 -13.82 -3.51 7.31
N GLN A 151 -13.86 -2.42 8.06
CA GLN A 151 -15.01 -2.03 8.89
C GLN A 151 -15.47 -0.63 8.46
N TRP A 152 -16.71 -0.54 7.98
CA TRP A 152 -17.26 0.71 7.46
C TRP A 152 -17.36 1.79 8.54
N GLY A 153 -16.76 2.95 8.28
CA GLY A 153 -16.78 4.09 9.19
C GLY A 153 -15.76 4.03 10.33
N GLU A 154 -14.87 3.03 10.35
CA GLU A 154 -13.80 2.92 11.34
C GLU A 154 -12.44 3.23 10.71
N ASP A 155 -11.67 4.12 11.35
CA ASP A 155 -10.29 4.39 10.97
C ASP A 155 -9.44 3.13 11.19
N MET A 156 -8.69 2.72 10.16
CA MET A 156 -7.67 1.69 10.27
C MET A 156 -6.47 2.17 11.08
N THR A 157 -5.77 1.21 11.70
CA THR A 157 -4.47 1.49 12.33
C THR A 157 -3.44 1.72 11.24
N LEU A 158 -2.80 2.88 11.22
CA LEU A 158 -1.75 3.19 10.26
C LEU A 158 -0.50 2.36 10.55
N ALA A 159 0.22 2.00 9.49
CA ALA A 159 1.49 1.26 9.57
C ALA A 159 2.62 2.05 10.22
N CYS A 160 2.44 3.36 10.42
CA CYS A 160 3.37 4.28 11.05
C CYS A 160 2.66 5.25 11.99
N ILE A 161 3.44 5.99 12.77
CA ILE A 161 2.97 7.19 13.46
C ILE A 161 3.31 8.39 12.56
N PRO A 162 2.33 9.07 11.93
CA PRO A 162 2.60 10.22 11.08
C PRO A 162 3.19 11.38 11.88
N LEU A 163 4.27 12.00 11.37
CA LEU A 163 4.85 13.21 11.96
C LEU A 163 4.29 14.48 11.31
N GLU A 164 4.24 14.50 9.98
CA GLU A 164 3.64 15.56 9.17
C GLU A 164 2.93 14.90 7.98
N SER A 165 1.79 15.43 7.52
CA SER A 165 0.94 14.78 6.51
C SER A 165 0.42 15.76 5.47
N TRP A 166 0.28 15.27 4.23
CA TRP A 166 -0.25 16.01 3.09
C TRP A 166 -1.13 15.13 2.24
N THR A 167 -2.22 15.69 1.74
CA THR A 167 -2.91 15.12 0.58
C THR A 167 -2.01 15.23 -0.64
N VAL A 168 -1.78 14.12 -1.35
CA VAL A 168 -1.10 14.12 -2.64
C VAL A 168 -1.99 14.84 -3.66
N PRO A 169 -1.53 15.90 -4.35
CA PRO A 169 -2.33 16.61 -5.34
C PRO A 169 -2.61 15.75 -6.57
N ASP A 170 -3.82 15.85 -7.14
CA ASP A 170 -4.22 15.13 -8.36
C ASP A 170 -3.33 15.44 -9.59
N SER A 171 -2.60 16.56 -9.54
CA SER A 171 -1.67 16.99 -10.60
C SER A 171 -0.30 16.30 -10.57
N GLU A 172 0.00 15.51 -9.53
CA GLU A 172 1.29 14.86 -9.33
C GLU A 172 1.09 13.35 -9.14
N THR A 173 2.02 12.53 -9.63
CA THR A 173 2.00 11.10 -9.30
C THR A 173 2.42 10.92 -7.84
N VAL A 174 1.94 9.86 -7.19
CA VAL A 174 2.30 9.59 -5.78
C VAL A 174 3.80 9.34 -5.65
N SER A 175 4.40 8.65 -6.64
CA SER A 175 5.85 8.48 -6.70
C SER A 175 6.57 9.82 -6.83
N GLY A 176 6.12 10.72 -7.71
CA GLY A 176 6.71 12.04 -7.90
C GLY A 176 6.65 12.89 -6.64
N PHE A 177 5.46 12.94 -6.00
CA PHE A 177 5.26 13.68 -4.76
C PHE A 177 6.15 13.13 -3.64
N LYS A 178 6.23 11.80 -3.53
CA LYS A 178 7.07 11.11 -2.56
C LYS A 178 8.56 11.37 -2.80
N ASP A 179 9.03 11.26 -4.03
CA ASP A 179 10.43 11.48 -4.39
C ASP A 179 10.86 12.92 -4.12
N ARG A 180 9.97 13.89 -4.45
CA ARG A 180 10.19 15.29 -4.12
C ARG A 180 10.27 15.52 -2.62
N LEU A 181 9.34 14.99 -1.83
CA LEU A 181 9.40 15.10 -0.36
C LEU A 181 10.67 14.46 0.21
N LEU A 182 11.07 13.29 -0.29
CA LEU A 182 12.29 12.64 0.14
C LEU A 182 13.53 13.52 -0.13
N ALA A 183 13.63 14.10 -1.32
CA ALA A 183 14.74 14.96 -1.72
C ALA A 183 14.78 16.30 -0.97
N GLU A 184 13.62 16.88 -0.65
CA GLU A 184 13.52 18.16 0.09
C GLU A 184 13.83 18.01 1.58
N ARG A 185 13.59 16.84 2.17
CA ARG A 185 13.58 16.65 3.63
C ARG A 185 14.80 15.92 4.19
N TYR A 186 15.45 15.09 3.39
CA TYR A 186 16.47 14.16 3.89
C TYR A 186 17.77 14.26 3.10
N SER A 187 18.86 14.00 3.79
CA SER A 187 20.19 13.96 3.20
C SER A 187 20.38 12.71 2.30
N PRO A 188 21.31 12.74 1.35
CA PRO A 188 21.63 11.56 0.52
C PRO A 188 21.99 10.31 1.33
N GLU A 189 22.69 10.47 2.46
CA GLU A 189 23.07 9.36 3.35
C GLU A 189 21.84 8.73 4.03
N GLU A 190 20.89 9.54 4.48
CA GLU A 190 19.62 9.05 5.02
C GLU A 190 18.80 8.30 3.96
N LEU A 191 18.77 8.82 2.73
CA LEU A 191 18.05 8.19 1.62
C LEU A 191 18.69 6.87 1.18
N GLU A 192 20.02 6.76 1.17
CA GLU A 192 20.72 5.50 0.87
C GLU A 192 20.44 4.44 1.94
N ARG A 193 20.53 4.82 3.23
CA ARG A 193 20.18 3.95 4.35
C ARG A 193 18.72 3.50 4.28
N ARG A 194 17.81 4.42 4.00
CA ARG A 194 16.39 4.11 3.79
C ARG A 194 16.20 3.12 2.65
N ASP A 195 16.85 3.31 1.51
CA ASP A 195 16.70 2.42 0.36
C ASP A 195 17.10 0.98 0.70
N HIS A 196 18.25 0.83 1.35
CA HIS A 196 18.76 -0.45 1.78
C HIS A 196 17.84 -1.11 2.82
N PHE A 197 17.37 -0.33 3.80
CA PHE A 197 16.44 -0.80 4.82
C PHE A 197 15.13 -1.31 4.23
N ILE A 198 14.46 -0.52 3.37
CA ILE A 198 13.18 -0.90 2.75
C ILE A 198 13.34 -2.14 1.87
N ARG A 199 14.46 -2.27 1.15
CA ARG A 199 14.76 -3.46 0.36
C ARG A 199 14.86 -4.70 1.25
N LYS A 200 15.58 -4.60 2.37
CA LYS A 200 15.78 -5.72 3.28
C LYS A 200 14.50 -6.14 3.99
N VAL A 201 13.70 -5.19 4.45
CA VAL A 201 12.37 -5.46 5.00
C VAL A 201 11.50 -6.18 3.96
N GLY A 202 11.56 -5.76 2.70
CA GLY A 202 10.80 -6.41 1.63
C GLY A 202 11.15 -7.89 1.42
N GLU A 203 12.43 -8.26 1.57
CA GLU A 203 12.87 -9.66 1.47
C GLU A 203 12.22 -10.58 2.51
N LEU A 204 11.84 -10.05 3.67
CA LEU A 204 11.17 -10.82 4.73
C LEU A 204 9.77 -11.27 4.31
N PHE A 205 9.11 -10.49 3.46
CA PHE A 205 7.79 -10.78 2.93
C PHE A 205 7.82 -11.46 1.56
N LEU A 206 8.98 -11.85 1.04
CA LEU A 206 9.04 -12.64 -0.21
C LEU A 206 9.27 -14.14 0.05
N ARG A 207 9.43 -14.52 1.32
CA ARG A 207 9.61 -15.90 1.77
C ARG A 207 8.28 -16.60 2.02
#